data_AF-A0A522Z5K4-F1
#
_entry.id   AF-A0A522Z5K4-F1
#
_cell.length_a   1.000
_cell.length_b   1.000
_cell.length_c   1.000
_cell.angle_alpha   90.00
_cell.angle_beta   90.00
_cell.angle_gamma   90.00
#
_symmetry.space_group_name_H-M   'P 1'
#
loop_
_entity.id
_entity.type
_entity.pdbx_description
1 polymer ?
#
loop_
_entity_poly.entity_id
_entity_poly.type
_entity_poly.pdbx_seq_one_letter_code
_entity_poly.pdbx_strand_id
1 'polypeptide(L)'
;MNLKRMAEKARRRFSASPSDPSDRRRSARARLDYAVELQDAARKPADGAVNLTDLSGVGVGFASSKDFRVGDRLAVRVKTDGREVLTQATVRWARPEGVMTSYGVEFDGVSGLDRLRLELAARPGALSPGELGEMLLQFLAAALVAAVVVDWVTSDPGRMTTLLFSLPWLLSTATGVGLLWAASKT
;
A
#
# COMPACT_ATOMS: atom_id res chain seq x y z
N MET A 1 13.52 -21.02 15.49
CA MET A 1 12.84 -20.75 14.20
C MET A 1 13.82 -19.97 13.32
N ASN A 2 14.14 -20.46 12.11
CA ASN A 2 15.37 -20.08 11.40
C ASN A 2 15.16 -18.85 10.49
N LEU A 3 15.65 -17.68 10.92
CA LEU A 3 15.50 -16.38 10.24
C LEU A 3 15.92 -16.41 8.76
N LYS A 4 16.91 -17.24 8.40
CA LYS A 4 17.34 -17.42 7.00
C LYS A 4 16.23 -17.99 6.11
N ARG A 5 15.43 -18.94 6.60
CA ARG A 5 14.31 -19.51 5.83
C ARG A 5 13.16 -18.52 5.64
N MET A 6 12.93 -17.62 6.61
CA MET A 6 11.92 -16.55 6.46
C MET A 6 12.37 -15.48 5.47
N ALA A 7 13.64 -15.05 5.54
CA ALA A 7 14.21 -14.09 4.58
C ALA A 7 14.22 -14.64 3.15
N GLU A 8 14.50 -15.93 2.97
CA GLU A 8 14.50 -16.58 1.66
C GLU A 8 13.09 -16.81 1.11
N LYS A 9 12.12 -17.13 1.98
CA LYS A 9 10.69 -17.21 1.60
C LYS A 9 10.10 -15.84 1.26
N ALA A 10 10.53 -14.79 1.95
CA ALA A 10 10.22 -13.41 1.58
C ALA A 10 10.84 -13.08 0.21
N ARG A 11 12.15 -13.32 0.01
CA ARG A 11 12.84 -13.07 -1.28
C ARG A 11 12.18 -13.75 -2.48
N ARG A 12 11.68 -14.98 -2.33
CA ARG A 12 10.96 -15.70 -3.40
C ARG A 12 9.54 -15.18 -3.64
N ARG A 13 8.90 -14.56 -2.64
CA ARG A 13 7.63 -13.83 -2.82
C ARG A 13 7.82 -12.47 -3.50
N PHE A 14 9.02 -11.89 -3.37
CA PHE A 14 9.36 -10.54 -3.83
C PHE A 14 10.30 -10.48 -5.05
N SER A 15 10.59 -11.61 -5.71
CA SER A 15 11.28 -11.56 -6.99
C SER A 15 10.32 -11.02 -8.04
N ALA A 16 10.42 -9.71 -8.31
CA ALA A 16 9.91 -9.12 -9.54
C ALA A 16 10.40 -9.99 -10.70
N SER A 17 9.46 -10.48 -11.51
CA SER A 17 9.83 -11.17 -12.74
C SER A 17 10.72 -10.22 -13.54
N PRO A 18 11.88 -10.67 -14.06
CA PRO A 18 12.74 -9.80 -14.86
C PRO A 18 11.88 -9.20 -15.96
N SER A 19 11.88 -7.86 -16.05
CA SER A 19 11.10 -7.11 -17.02
C SER A 19 11.46 -7.59 -18.41
N ASP A 20 10.53 -8.30 -19.05
CA ASP A 20 10.67 -8.74 -20.43
C ASP A 20 10.85 -7.50 -21.31
N PRO A 21 11.93 -7.37 -22.10
CA PRO A 21 12.15 -6.21 -22.97
C PRO A 21 11.06 -6.03 -24.04
N SER A 22 10.16 -7.00 -24.22
CA SER A 22 8.96 -6.89 -25.07
C SER A 22 7.73 -6.28 -24.35
N ASP A 23 7.85 -5.94 -23.07
CA ASP A 23 6.72 -5.47 -22.25
C ASP A 23 6.33 -4.01 -22.59
N ARG A 24 5.30 -3.85 -23.43
CA ARG A 24 4.73 -2.54 -23.84
C ARG A 24 3.81 -1.90 -22.80
N ARG A 25 3.82 -2.38 -21.56
CA ARG A 25 2.90 -1.90 -20.50
C ARG A 25 3.26 -0.47 -20.09
N ARG A 26 2.22 0.35 -19.86
CA ARG A 26 2.36 1.75 -19.44
C ARG A 26 2.53 1.94 -17.92
N SER A 27 2.31 0.90 -17.11
CA SER A 27 2.34 0.97 -15.66
C SER A 27 2.99 -0.26 -15.02
N ALA A 28 3.73 -0.03 -13.93
CA ALA A 28 4.30 -1.08 -13.09
C ALA A 28 3.19 -1.84 -12.35
N ARG A 29 3.37 -3.15 -12.17
CA ARG A 29 2.39 -4.04 -11.53
C ARG A 29 3.05 -4.90 -10.45
N ALA A 30 2.39 -5.09 -9.32
CA ALA A 30 2.83 -6.03 -8.29
C ALA A 30 1.88 -7.24 -8.22
N ARG A 31 2.46 -8.42 -7.98
CA ARG A 31 1.71 -9.62 -7.58
C ARG A 31 1.32 -9.46 -6.12
N LEU A 32 0.03 -9.48 -5.84
CA LEU A 32 -0.51 -9.21 -4.51
C LEU A 32 -1.59 -10.23 -4.15
N ASP A 33 -1.57 -10.71 -2.91
CA ASP A 33 -2.57 -11.63 -2.36
C ASP A 33 -3.77 -10.87 -1.76
N TYR A 34 -4.32 -9.88 -2.47
CA TYR A 34 -5.52 -9.15 -2.01
C TYR A 34 -6.80 -9.88 -2.38
N ALA A 35 -7.79 -9.83 -1.48
CA ALA A 35 -9.13 -10.31 -1.76
C ALA A 35 -9.84 -9.32 -2.70
N VAL A 36 -9.90 -9.66 -3.99
CA VAL A 36 -10.67 -8.91 -4.99
C VAL A 36 -11.95 -9.67 -5.29
N GLU A 37 -13.07 -9.00 -5.08
CA GLU A 37 -14.39 -9.50 -5.44
C GLU A 37 -14.75 -8.93 -6.81
N LEU A 38 -14.93 -9.81 -7.80
CA LEU A 38 -15.51 -9.44 -9.08
C LEU A 38 -17.03 -9.58 -8.99
N GLN A 39 -17.74 -8.60 -9.50
CA GLN A 39 -19.18 -8.65 -9.67
C GLN A 39 -19.52 -8.49 -11.16
N ASP A 40 -20.51 -9.27 -11.61
CA ASP A 40 -21.07 -9.16 -12.95
C ASP A 40 -21.80 -7.82 -13.14
N ALA A 41 -22.21 -7.49 -14.37
CA ALA A 41 -22.99 -6.29 -14.70
C ALA A 41 -24.30 -6.19 -13.86
N ALA A 42 -24.84 -7.33 -13.40
CA ALA A 42 -25.97 -7.41 -12.48
C ALA A 42 -25.61 -7.23 -11.00
N ARG A 43 -24.37 -6.84 -10.65
CA ARG A 43 -23.80 -6.74 -9.30
C ARG A 43 -23.84 -8.04 -8.48
N LYS A 44 -24.05 -9.17 -9.13
CA LYS A 44 -23.92 -10.47 -8.49
C LYS A 44 -22.43 -10.82 -8.39
N PRO A 45 -21.95 -11.38 -7.26
CA PRO A 45 -20.59 -11.90 -7.20
C PRO A 45 -20.39 -12.88 -8.35
N ALA A 46 -19.27 -12.74 -9.06
CA ALA A 46 -18.92 -13.67 -10.10
C ALA A 46 -18.61 -15.02 -9.42
N ASP A 47 -19.56 -15.94 -9.45
CA ASP A 47 -19.37 -17.30 -8.94
C ASP A 47 -18.18 -17.94 -9.67
N GLY A 48 -17.07 -18.11 -8.96
CA GLY A 48 -15.84 -18.68 -9.50
C GLY A 48 -14.61 -18.33 -8.66
N ALA A 49 -13.61 -19.21 -8.68
CA ALA A 49 -12.30 -18.89 -8.10
C ALA A 49 -11.65 -17.79 -8.95
N VAL A 50 -11.58 -16.58 -8.41
CA VAL A 50 -10.88 -15.44 -9.01
C VAL A 50 -9.55 -15.31 -8.30
N ASN A 51 -8.45 -15.52 -9.03
CA ASN A 51 -7.10 -15.33 -8.51
C ASN A 51 -6.54 -14.02 -9.04
N LEU A 52 -6.18 -13.10 -8.15
CA LEU A 52 -5.49 -11.87 -8.55
C LEU A 52 -4.10 -12.23 -9.08
N THR A 53 -3.78 -11.75 -10.28
CA THR A 53 -2.43 -11.93 -10.84
C THR A 53 -1.63 -10.65 -10.74
N ASP A 54 -2.25 -9.50 -10.97
CA ASP A 54 -1.58 -8.21 -10.85
C ASP A 54 -2.54 -7.03 -10.58
N LEU A 55 -2.03 -5.98 -9.94
CA LEU A 55 -2.78 -4.74 -9.65
C LEU A 55 -2.00 -3.50 -10.09
N SER A 56 -2.72 -2.49 -10.59
CA SER A 56 -2.20 -1.16 -10.87
C SER A 56 -3.28 -0.09 -10.65
N GLY A 57 -2.92 1.20 -10.71
CA GLY A 57 -3.89 2.29 -10.64
C GLY A 57 -4.89 2.37 -11.80
N VAL A 58 -4.62 1.67 -12.91
CA VAL A 58 -5.39 1.77 -14.16
C VAL A 58 -6.18 0.50 -14.46
N GLY A 59 -5.84 -0.61 -13.80
CA GLY A 59 -6.49 -1.87 -14.07
C GLY A 59 -5.94 -3.00 -13.21
N VAL A 60 -6.59 -4.14 -13.32
CA VAL A 60 -6.27 -5.36 -12.58
C VAL A 60 -6.20 -6.55 -13.54
N GLY A 61 -5.24 -7.42 -13.29
CA GLY A 61 -5.12 -8.73 -13.90
C GLY A 61 -5.65 -9.80 -12.96
N PHE A 62 -6.46 -10.72 -13.47
CA PHE A 62 -6.95 -11.86 -12.71
C PHE A 62 -7.06 -13.10 -13.58
N ALA A 63 -7.03 -14.27 -12.96
CA ALA A 63 -7.36 -15.54 -13.60
C ALA A 63 -8.72 -16.03 -13.07
N SER A 64 -9.56 -16.53 -13.97
CA SER A 64 -10.86 -17.10 -13.63
C SER A 64 -11.17 -18.33 -14.46
N SER A 65 -11.99 -19.22 -13.92
CA SER A 65 -12.62 -20.33 -14.65
C SER A 65 -13.93 -19.91 -15.33
N LYS A 66 -14.46 -18.72 -15.02
CA LYS A 66 -15.61 -18.15 -15.70
C LYS A 66 -15.15 -17.48 -17.00
N ASP A 67 -15.87 -17.75 -18.08
CA ASP A 67 -15.59 -17.14 -19.36
C ASP A 67 -16.14 -15.71 -19.43
N PHE A 68 -15.22 -14.75 -19.58
CA PHE A 68 -15.52 -13.36 -19.92
C PHE A 68 -15.07 -13.07 -21.35
N ARG A 69 -15.81 -12.20 -22.05
CA ARG A 69 -15.46 -11.74 -23.39
C ARG A 69 -14.73 -10.40 -23.33
N VAL A 70 -13.84 -10.17 -24.28
CA VAL A 70 -13.20 -8.86 -24.45
C VAL A 70 -14.29 -7.84 -24.79
N GLY A 71 -14.32 -6.73 -24.04
CA GLY A 71 -15.36 -5.71 -24.11
C GLY A 71 -16.45 -5.82 -23.03
N ASP A 72 -16.50 -6.93 -22.29
CA ASP A 72 -17.44 -7.06 -21.18
C ASP A 72 -17.14 -6.04 -20.08
N ARG A 73 -18.20 -5.52 -19.46
CA ARG A 73 -18.12 -4.60 -18.33
C ARG A 73 -18.36 -5.34 -17.04
N LEU A 74 -17.44 -5.16 -16.11
CA LEU A 74 -17.43 -5.79 -14.80
C LEU A 74 -17.40 -4.73 -13.72
N ALA A 75 -18.03 -5.00 -12.58
CA ALA A 75 -17.82 -4.21 -11.38
C ALA A 75 -16.69 -4.86 -10.56
N VAL A 76 -15.64 -4.10 -10.31
CA VAL A 76 -14.45 -4.55 -9.57
C VAL A 76 -14.46 -3.92 -8.20
N ARG A 77 -14.41 -4.75 -7.17
CA ARG A 77 -14.24 -4.33 -5.78
C ARG A 77 -12.87 -4.76 -5.28
N VAL A 78 -12.01 -3.77 -5.04
CA VAL A 78 -10.67 -3.98 -4.46
C VAL A 78 -10.71 -3.56 -2.99
N LYS A 79 -10.44 -4.50 -2.08
CA LYS A 79 -10.29 -4.23 -0.65
C LYS A 79 -8.80 -4.18 -0.30
N THR A 80 -8.35 -3.04 0.21
CA THR A 80 -6.96 -2.82 0.64
C THR A 80 -6.95 -2.17 2.02
N ASP A 81 -6.26 -2.78 2.99
CA ASP A 81 -5.95 -2.23 4.33
C ASP A 81 -7.06 -1.35 4.95
N GLY A 82 -8.27 -1.92 5.06
CA GLY A 82 -9.43 -1.29 5.70
C GLY A 82 -10.20 -0.29 4.82
N ARG A 83 -9.86 -0.16 3.53
CA ARG A 83 -10.58 0.65 2.56
C ARG A 83 -11.01 -0.18 1.35
N GLU A 84 -12.09 0.26 0.71
CA GLU A 84 -12.67 -0.39 -0.46
C GLU A 84 -12.73 0.60 -1.62
N VAL A 85 -12.28 0.16 -2.79
CA VAL A 85 -12.48 0.86 -4.06
C VAL A 85 -13.41 0.02 -4.91
N LEU A 86 -14.58 0.57 -5.22
CA LEU A 86 -15.56 -0.01 -6.13
C LEU A 86 -15.55 0.78 -7.43
N THR A 87 -15.27 0.13 -8.55
CA THR A 87 -15.24 0.78 -9.86
C THR A 87 -15.77 -0.14 -10.96
N GLN A 88 -16.14 0.44 -12.10
CA GLN A 88 -16.44 -0.32 -13.30
C GLN A 88 -15.13 -0.59 -14.04
N ALA A 89 -15.05 -1.70 -14.77
CA ALA A 89 -13.90 -2.04 -15.56
C ALA A 89 -14.31 -2.78 -16.83
N THR A 90 -13.57 -2.56 -17.90
CA THR A 90 -13.78 -3.21 -19.19
C THR A 90 -12.69 -4.26 -19.43
N VAL A 91 -13.07 -5.48 -19.83
CA VAL A 91 -12.12 -6.54 -20.21
C VAL A 91 -11.41 -6.12 -21.50
N ARG A 92 -10.08 -5.95 -21.44
CA ARG A 92 -9.26 -5.52 -22.59
C ARG A 92 -8.57 -6.68 -23.29
N TRP A 93 -8.24 -7.73 -22.56
CA TRP A 93 -7.63 -8.92 -23.12
C TRP A 93 -8.00 -10.15 -22.29
N ALA A 94 -8.00 -11.30 -22.97
CA ALA A 94 -8.18 -12.63 -22.40
C ALA A 94 -7.13 -13.55 -23.01
N ARG A 95 -6.47 -14.36 -22.18
CA ARG A 95 -5.46 -15.33 -22.59
C ARG A 95 -5.75 -16.66 -21.88
N PRO A 96 -6.12 -17.73 -22.60
CA PRO A 96 -6.33 -19.05 -22.00
C PRO A 96 -5.00 -19.61 -21.51
N GLU A 97 -4.99 -20.13 -20.28
CA GLU A 97 -3.83 -20.72 -19.58
C GLU A 97 -4.24 -22.05 -18.94
N GLY A 98 -4.38 -23.08 -19.78
CA GLY A 98 -4.79 -24.42 -19.34
C GLY A 98 -6.26 -24.46 -18.95
N VAL A 99 -6.55 -24.68 -17.66
CA VAL A 99 -7.92 -24.82 -17.11
C VAL A 99 -8.52 -23.47 -16.68
N MET A 100 -7.71 -22.41 -16.65
CA MET A 100 -8.15 -21.06 -16.33
C MET A 100 -7.84 -20.10 -17.48
N THR A 101 -8.56 -18.99 -17.53
CA THR A 101 -8.26 -17.90 -18.45
C THR A 101 -7.77 -16.70 -17.66
N SER A 102 -6.63 -16.16 -18.08
CA SER A 102 -6.07 -14.92 -17.56
C SER A 102 -6.69 -13.74 -18.29
N TYR A 103 -7.18 -12.76 -17.54
CA TYR A 103 -7.86 -11.57 -18.02
C TYR A 103 -7.13 -10.32 -17.54
N GLY A 104 -7.18 -9.27 -18.35
CA GLY A 104 -6.84 -7.93 -17.91
C GLY A 104 -8.00 -6.99 -18.15
N VAL A 105 -8.41 -6.31 -17.07
CA VAL A 105 -9.43 -5.27 -17.13
C VAL A 105 -8.81 -3.90 -16.92
N GLU A 106 -9.36 -2.91 -17.61
CA GLU A 106 -9.04 -1.50 -17.44
C GLU A 106 -10.19 -0.81 -16.70
N PHE A 107 -9.88 -0.01 -15.69
CA PHE A 107 -10.89 0.68 -14.92
C PHE A 107 -11.49 1.88 -15.68
N ASP A 108 -12.80 2.03 -15.56
CA ASP A 108 -13.58 3.10 -16.17
C ASP A 108 -13.93 4.15 -15.12
N GLY A 109 -13.48 5.40 -15.30
CA GLY A 109 -13.93 6.55 -14.49
C GLY A 109 -13.42 6.58 -13.05
N VAL A 110 -12.27 5.98 -12.75
CA VAL A 110 -11.65 6.03 -11.42
C VAL A 110 -11.24 7.46 -11.08
N SER A 111 -11.60 7.93 -9.88
CA SER A 111 -11.20 9.24 -9.38
C SER A 111 -9.68 9.33 -9.23
N GLY A 112 -9.09 10.53 -9.37
CA GLY A 112 -7.64 10.70 -9.19
C GLY A 112 -7.14 10.22 -7.83
N LEU A 113 -7.95 10.40 -6.78
CA LEU A 113 -7.64 9.92 -5.43
C LEU A 113 -7.67 8.39 -5.34
N ASP A 114 -8.67 7.74 -5.93
CA ASP A 114 -8.76 6.27 -5.92
C ASP A 114 -7.68 5.63 -6.78
N ARG A 115 -7.31 6.26 -7.89
CA ARG A 115 -6.17 5.84 -8.71
C ARG A 115 -4.86 5.91 -7.93
N LEU A 116 -4.61 7.03 -7.24
CA LEU A 116 -3.43 7.18 -6.39
C LEU A 116 -3.42 6.12 -5.27
N ARG A 117 -4.58 5.85 -4.65
CA ARG A 117 -4.71 4.80 -3.62
C ARG A 117 -4.38 3.42 -4.17
N LEU A 118 -4.89 3.08 -5.34
CA LEU A 118 -4.60 1.81 -6.01
C LEU A 118 -3.13 1.70 -6.43
N GLU A 119 -2.49 2.79 -6.85
CA GLU A 119 -1.05 2.81 -7.13
C GLU A 119 -0.20 2.62 -5.88
N LEU A 120 -0.58 3.24 -4.76
CA LEU A 120 0.09 3.05 -3.47
C LEU A 120 -0.11 1.62 -2.96
N ALA A 121 -1.32 1.07 -3.09
CA ALA A 121 -1.62 -0.33 -2.78
C ALA A 121 -0.80 -1.30 -3.65
N ALA A 122 -0.58 -0.96 -4.92
CA ALA A 122 0.21 -1.77 -5.85
C ALA A 122 1.72 -1.69 -5.58
N ARG A 123 2.20 -0.78 -4.72
CA ARG A 123 3.62 -0.65 -4.37
C ARG A 123 3.85 -1.21 -2.96
N PRO A 124 4.23 -2.50 -2.82
CA PRO A 124 4.57 -3.04 -1.51
C PRO A 124 5.75 -2.26 -0.92
N GLY A 125 5.53 -1.59 0.22
CA GLY A 125 6.54 -0.76 0.91
C GLY A 125 6.42 0.75 0.68
N ALA A 126 5.44 1.22 -0.11
CA ALA A 126 5.10 2.64 -0.09
C ALA A 126 4.41 2.97 1.25
N LEU A 127 4.93 3.99 1.96
CA LEU A 127 4.28 4.50 3.17
C LEU A 127 2.82 4.82 2.85
N SER A 128 1.91 4.28 3.64
CA SER A 128 0.49 4.55 3.45
C SER A 128 0.23 6.06 3.58
N PRO A 129 -0.81 6.61 2.94
CA PRO A 129 -1.16 8.02 3.09
C PRO A 129 -1.34 8.43 4.56
N GLY A 130 -1.78 7.49 5.41
CA GLY A 130 -1.87 7.69 6.86
C GLY A 130 -0.50 7.82 7.50
N GLU A 131 0.43 6.92 7.17
CA GLU A 131 1.82 6.96 7.67
C GLU A 131 2.56 8.22 7.21
N LEU A 132 2.37 8.67 5.97
CA LEU A 132 2.93 9.94 5.49
C LEU A 132 2.37 11.14 6.26
N GLY A 133 1.07 11.13 6.53
CA GLY A 133 0.42 12.15 7.35
C GLY A 133 0.93 12.16 8.78
N GLU A 134 1.06 10.98 9.40
CA GLU A 134 1.64 10.81 10.74
C GLU A 134 3.09 11.28 10.78
N MET A 135 3.90 10.91 9.79
CA MET A 135 5.30 11.32 9.69
C MET A 135 5.44 12.84 9.51
N LEU A 136 4.62 13.45 8.66
CA LEU A 136 4.60 14.90 8.48
C LEU A 136 4.20 15.61 9.78
N LEU A 137 3.17 15.09 10.46
CA LEU A 137 2.71 15.65 11.73
C LEU A 137 3.79 15.54 12.81
N GLN A 138 4.48 14.40 12.90
CA GLN A 138 5.61 14.21 13.80
C GLN A 138 6.75 15.18 13.51
N PHE A 139 7.06 15.40 12.23
CA PHE A 139 8.09 16.35 11.82
C PHE A 139 7.72 17.79 12.20
N LEU A 140 6.49 18.21 11.93
CA LEU A 140 6.00 19.54 12.31
C LEU A 140 6.00 19.74 13.82
N ALA A 141 5.57 18.74 14.59
CA ALA A 141 5.62 18.77 16.04
C ALA A 141 7.06 18.91 16.56
N ALA A 142 8.00 18.13 16.03
CA ALA A 142 9.41 18.21 16.40
C ALA A 142 10.03 19.58 16.06
N ALA A 143 9.69 20.14 14.89
CA ALA A 143 10.15 21.47 14.48
C ALA A 143 9.62 22.57 15.40
N LEU A 144 8.34 22.50 15.80
CA LEU A 144 7.76 23.45 16.75
C LEU A 144 8.42 23.37 18.13
N VAL A 145 8.66 22.16 18.65
CA VAL A 145 9.37 21.97 19.92
C VAL A 145 10.78 22.54 19.82
N ALA A 146 11.50 22.28 18.73
CA ALA A 146 12.83 22.84 18.52
C ALA A 146 12.82 24.38 18.47
N ALA A 147 11.84 24.98 17.79
CA ALA A 147 11.69 26.44 17.74
C ALA A 147 11.45 27.04 19.12
N VAL A 148 10.57 26.44 19.93
CA VAL A 148 10.32 26.86 21.32
C VAL A 148 11.58 26.71 22.18
N VAL A 149 12.33 25.62 22.03
CA VAL A 149 13.60 25.42 22.74
C VAL A 149 14.62 26.48 22.36
N VAL A 150 14.76 26.79 21.07
CA VAL A 150 15.67 27.85 20.60
C VAL A 150 15.27 29.19 21.19
N ASP A 151 14.00 29.59 21.06
CA ASP A 151 13.48 30.85 21.60
C ASP A 151 13.70 30.97 23.13
N TRP A 152 13.44 29.87 23.85
CA TRP A 152 13.60 29.80 25.29
C TRP A 152 15.07 29.93 25.73
N VAL A 153 16.00 29.32 25.00
CA VAL A 153 17.45 29.41 25.25
C VAL A 153 17.99 30.79 24.87
N THR A 154 17.54 31.37 23.76
CA THR A 154 17.99 32.71 23.33
C THR A 154 17.48 33.82 24.26
N SER A 155 16.35 33.60 24.93
CA SER A 155 15.77 34.57 25.87
C SER A 155 16.53 34.68 27.19
N ASP A 156 17.24 33.63 27.63
CA ASP A 156 17.98 33.61 28.90
C ASP A 156 19.09 32.53 28.87
N PRO A 157 20.38 32.93 28.76
CA PRO A 157 21.51 32.00 28.70
C PRO A 157 21.63 31.09 29.92
N GLY A 158 21.13 31.52 31.08
CA GLY A 158 21.13 30.73 32.33
C GLY A 158 20.21 29.51 32.27
N ARG A 159 19.31 29.42 31.29
CA ARG A 159 18.41 28.28 31.09
C ARG A 159 19.05 27.15 30.30
N MET A 160 20.13 27.42 29.58
CA MET A 160 20.84 26.42 28.78
C MET A 160 21.48 25.33 29.66
N THR A 161 22.00 25.70 30.83
CA THR A 161 22.55 24.75 31.81
C THR A 161 21.46 23.84 32.39
N THR A 162 20.28 24.38 32.71
CA THR A 162 19.12 23.61 33.17
C THR A 162 18.63 22.62 32.11
N LEU A 163 18.64 23.03 30.84
CA LEU A 163 18.25 22.18 29.70
C LEU A 163 19.25 21.03 29.50
N LEU A 164 20.55 21.32 29.52
CA LEU A 164 21.60 20.30 29.42
C LEU A 164 21.55 19.30 30.59
N PHE A 165 21.21 19.75 31.79
CA PHE A 165 21.10 18.90 32.97
C PHE A 165 19.86 17.98 32.93
N SER A 166 18.76 18.44 32.32
CA SER A 166 17.50 17.69 32.20
C SER A 166 17.44 16.78 30.97
N LEU A 167 18.31 17.00 29.99
CA LEU A 167 18.36 16.24 28.72
C LEU A 167 18.45 14.71 28.89
N PRO A 168 19.27 14.15 29.80
CA PRO A 168 19.35 12.69 29.98
C PRO A 168 18.03 12.08 30.49
N TRP A 169 17.32 12.80 31.36
CA TRP A 169 16.02 12.37 31.87
C TRP A 169 14.94 12.42 30.79
N LEU A 170 14.93 13.49 29.98
CA LEU A 170 14.00 13.64 28.86
C LEU A 170 14.21 12.57 27.78
N LEU A 171 15.47 12.23 27.47
CA LEU A 171 15.78 11.15 26.53
C LEU A 171 15.31 9.79 27.06
N SER A 172 15.50 9.54 28.36
CA SER A 172 15.09 8.28 28.99
C SER A 172 13.57 8.12 28.99
N THR A 173 12.83 9.18 29.32
CA THR A 173 11.35 9.14 29.28
C THR A 173 10.82 9.02 27.86
N ALA A 174 11.40 9.74 26.89
CA ALA A 174 11.01 9.61 25.48
C ALA A 174 11.22 8.17 24.96
N THR A 175 12.34 7.54 25.33
CA THR A 175 12.64 6.16 24.96
C THR A 175 11.66 5.17 25.60
N GLY A 176 11.35 5.35 26.90
CA GLY A 176 10.38 4.53 27.62
C GLY A 176 8.96 4.63 27.04
N VAL A 177 8.51 5.84 26.72
CA VAL A 177 7.20 6.08 26.07
C VAL A 177 7.18 5.46 24.67
N GLY A 178 8.27 5.61 23.90
CA GLY A 178 8.38 5.01 22.57
C GLY A 178 8.29 3.48 22.60
N LEU A 179 8.95 2.83 23.56
CA LEU A 179 8.87 1.38 23.75
C LEU A 179 7.48 0.90 24.15
N LEU A 180 6.82 1.60 25.08
CA LEU A 180 5.44 1.29 25.48
C LEU A 180 4.46 1.41 24.32
N TRP A 181 4.59 2.47 23.52
CA TRP A 181 3.75 2.66 22.33
C TRP A 181 4.01 1.57 21.28
N ALA A 182 5.27 1.24 21.01
CA ALA A 182 5.62 0.17 20.07
C ALA A 182 5.05 -1.19 20.52
N ALA A 183 5.10 -1.50 21.83
CA ALA A 183 4.53 -2.71 22.40
C ALA A 183 2.99 -2.74 22.35
N SER A 184 2.31 -1.59 22.31
CA SER A 184 0.84 -1.53 22.16
C SER A 184 0.35 -1.80 20.73
N LYS A 185 1.24 -1.73 19.74
CA LYS A 185 0.92 -1.97 18.32
C LYS A 185 1.19 -3.41 17.86
N THR A 186 1.85 -4.22 18.67
CA THR A 186 2.07 -5.67 18.47
C THR A 186 0.99 -6.49 19.14
#